data_AF-A0A4D6HGW4-F1
#
_entry.id   AF-A0A4D6HGW4-F1
#
_cell.length_a   1.000
_cell.length_b   1.000
_cell.length_c   1.000
_cell.angle_alpha   90.00
_cell.angle_beta   90.00
_cell.angle_gamma   90.00
#
_symmetry.space_group_name_H-M   'P 1'
#
loop_
_entity.id
_entity.type
_entity.pdbx_description
1 polymer ?
#
loop_
_entity_poly.entity_id
_entity_poly.type
_entity_poly.pdbx_seq_one_letter_code
_entity_poly.pdbx_strand_id
1 'polypeptide(L)' 'MVGPMSPEERQSGMVRLKLGIALLVGVSGGLVALQGEASLPVVGAAVVVGTLVGAVLAWYIFPSGSNYR' A
#
# COMPACT_ATOMS: atom_id res chain seq x y z
N MET A 1 -1.42 13.68 28.65
CA MET A 1 -1.73 13.71 27.20
C MET A 1 -0.43 13.89 26.47
N VAL A 2 -0.12 13.03 25.48
CA VAL A 2 1.02 13.28 24.59
C VAL A 2 0.71 14.52 23.75
N GLY A 3 1.71 15.38 23.54
CA GLY A 3 1.57 16.59 22.73
C GLY A 3 1.23 16.26 21.26
N PRO A 4 0.77 17.25 20.48
CA PRO A 4 0.47 17.04 19.07
C PRO A 4 1.72 16.55 18.33
N MET A 5 1.57 15.47 17.57
CA MET A 5 2.62 14.89 16.73
C MET A 5 3.15 15.91 15.72
N SER A 6 4.46 15.96 15.49
CA SER A 6 5.07 16.88 14.54
C SER A 6 4.57 16.58 13.12
N PRO A 7 4.51 17.58 12.21
CA PRO A 7 4.16 17.35 10.81
C PRO A 7 5.05 16.31 10.11
N GLU A 8 6.34 16.31 10.42
CA GLU A 8 7.34 15.39 9.86
C GLU A 8 7.10 13.95 10.34
N GLU A 9 6.82 13.78 11.63
CA GLU A 9 6.46 12.47 12.22
C GLU A 9 5.19 11.91 11.58
N ARG A 10 4.15 12.75 11.43
CA ARG A 10 2.90 12.35 10.76
C ARG A 10 3.14 11.92 9.32
N GLN A 11 3.93 12.69 8.56
CA GLN A 11 4.21 12.39 7.16
C GLN A 11 4.98 11.07 7.01
N SER A 12 6.02 10.86 7.81
CA SER A 12 6.80 9.63 7.78
C SER A 12 5.97 8.40 8.15
N GLY A 13 5.11 8.51 9.17
CA GLY A 13 4.16 7.46 9.56
C GLY A 13 3.16 7.14 8.44
N MET A 14 2.61 8.18 7.80
CA MET A 14 1.68 8.03 6.69
C MET A 14 2.32 7.33 5.48
N VAL A 15 3.55 7.71 5.13
CA VAL A 15 4.29 7.05 4.03
C VAL A 15 4.52 5.57 4.34
N ARG A 16 4.95 5.24 5.56
CA ARG A 16 5.14 3.83 5.99
C ARG A 16 3.85 3.03 5.93
N LEU A 17 2.73 3.62 6.37
CA LEU A 17 1.42 2.97 6.31
C LEU A 17 0.99 2.70 4.86
N LYS A 18 1.13 3.68 3.97
CA LYS A 18 0.83 3.52 2.54
C LYS A 18 1.65 2.42 1.90
N LEU A 19 2.95 2.36 2.19
CA LEU A 19 3.83 1.29 1.73
C LEU A 19 3.41 -0.07 2.28
N GLY A 20 3.05 -0.15 3.56
CA GLY A 20 2.57 -1.38 4.19
C GLY A 20 1.31 -1.91 3.53
N ILE A 21 0.32 -1.05 3.27
CA ILE A 21 -0.92 -1.43 2.56
C ILE A 21 -0.61 -1.91 1.15
N ALA A 22 0.21 -1.17 0.39
CA ALA A 22 0.57 -1.53 -0.98
C ALA A 22 1.26 -2.90 -1.05
N LEU A 23 2.22 -3.16 -0.16
CA LEU A 23 2.91 -4.45 -0.08
C LEU A 23 1.97 -5.58 0.32
N LEU A 24 1.09 -5.36 1.32
CA LEU A 24 0.14 -6.36 1.76
C LEU A 24 -0.79 -6.81 0.63
N VAL A 25 -1.29 -5.87 -0.16
CA VAL A 25 -2.17 -6.15 -1.32
C VAL A 25 -1.41 -6.96 -2.38
N GLY A 26 -0.18 -6.56 -2.73
CA GLY A 26 0.63 -7.29 -3.71
C GLY A 26 0.98 -8.71 -3.28
N VAL A 27 1.49 -8.87 -2.05
CA VAL A 27 1.82 -10.20 -1.51
C VAL A 27 0.57 -11.08 -1.44
N SER A 28 -0.57 -10.53 -1.02
CA SER A 28 -1.84 -11.26 -1.01
C SER A 28 -2.24 -11.75 -2.41
N GLY A 29 -2.19 -10.88 -3.42
CA GLY A 29 -2.47 -11.26 -4.81
C GLY A 29 -1.53 -12.35 -5.34
N GLY A 30 -0.23 -12.25 -5.02
CA GLY A 30 0.74 -13.29 -5.35
C GLY A 30 0.46 -14.62 -4.68
N LEU A 31 0.12 -14.63 -3.38
CA LEU A 31 -0.23 -15.84 -2.65
C LEU A 31 -1.52 -16.48 -3.17
N VAL A 32 -2.51 -15.69 -3.58
CA VAL A 32 -3.73 -16.19 -4.23
C VAL A 32 -3.39 -16.83 -5.58
N ALA A 33 -2.57 -16.18 -6.40
CA ALA A 33 -2.13 -16.74 -7.69
C ALA A 33 -1.35 -18.05 -7.51
N LEU A 34 -0.48 -18.11 -6.49
CA LEU A 34 0.28 -19.32 -6.17
C LEU A 34 -0.64 -20.47 -5.74
N GLN A 35 -1.65 -20.19 -4.90
CA GLN A 35 -2.65 -21.18 -4.51
C GLN A 35 -3.53 -21.64 -5.68
N GLY A 36 -3.74 -20.78 -6.67
CA GLY A 36 -4.42 -21.12 -7.92
C GLY A 36 -3.55 -21.86 -8.94
N GLU A 37 -2.37 -22.36 -8.54
CA GLU A 37 -1.40 -23.07 -9.39
C GLU A 37 -0.95 -22.27 -10.62
N ALA A 38 -0.97 -20.94 -10.53
CA ALA A 38 -0.48 -20.08 -11.59
C ALA A 38 1.02 -20.27 -11.80
N SER A 39 1.49 -20.07 -13.03
CA SER A 39 2.92 -20.11 -13.33
C SER A 39 3.68 -19.01 -12.57
N LEU A 40 4.96 -19.24 -12.25
CA LEU A 40 5.80 -18.27 -11.52
C LEU A 40 5.78 -16.85 -12.12
N PRO A 41 5.84 -16.67 -13.45
CA PRO A 41 5.74 -15.34 -14.05
C PRO A 41 4.41 -14.64 -13.74
N VAL A 42 3.31 -15.38 -13.70
CA VAL A 42 1.98 -14.86 -13.36
C VAL A 42 1.89 -14.48 -11.88
N VAL A 43 2.47 -15.28 -10.99
CA VAL A 43 2.58 -14.95 -9.56
C VAL A 43 3.38 -13.65 -9.38
N GLY A 44 4.52 -13.51 -10.04
CA GLY A 44 5.32 -12.29 -10.02
C GLY A 44 4.56 -11.08 -10.54
N ALA A 45 3.83 -11.23 -11.65
CA ALA A 45 2.97 -10.18 -12.19
C ALA A 45 1.83 -9.81 -11.22
N ALA A 46 1.21 -10.78 -10.55
CA ALA A 46 0.16 -10.55 -9.57
C ALA A 46 0.67 -9.74 -8.37
N VAL A 47 1.89 -10.00 -7.90
CA VAL A 47 2.52 -9.20 -6.84
C VAL A 47 2.74 -7.76 -7.30
N VAL A 48 3.35 -7.56 -8.48
CA VAL A 48 3.63 -6.22 -9.01
C VAL A 48 2.34 -5.42 -9.23
N VAL A 49 1.36 -6.01 -9.92
CA VAL A 49 0.07 -5.36 -10.20
C VAL A 49 -0.68 -5.09 -8.90
N GLY A 50 -0.73 -6.06 -7.98
CA GLY A 50 -1.39 -5.88 -6.68
C GLY A 50 -0.74 -4.77 -5.85
N THR A 51 0.59 -4.68 -5.84
CA THR A 51 1.28 -3.58 -5.15
C THR A 51 1.00 -2.22 -5.80
N LEU A 52 0.98 -2.13 -7.12
CA LEU A 52 0.61 -0.90 -7.83
C LEU A 52 -0.83 -0.48 -7.50
N VAL A 53 -1.78 -1.42 -7.53
CA VAL A 53 -3.17 -1.18 -7.16
C VAL A 53 -3.28 -0.72 -5.70
N GLY A 54 -2.59 -1.40 -4.78
CA GLY A 54 -2.57 -1.03 -3.37
C GLY A 54 -1.98 0.37 -3.14
N ALA A 55 -0.93 0.74 -3.88
CA ALA A 55 -0.35 2.09 -3.82
C ALA A 55 -1.32 3.16 -4.35
N VAL A 56 -2.00 2.90 -5.47
CA VAL A 56 -3.03 3.79 -6.03
C VAL A 56 -4.19 3.96 -5.04
N LEU A 57 -4.67 2.88 -4.43
CA LEU A 57 -5.72 2.93 -3.41
C LEU A 57 -5.27 3.72 -2.17
N ALA A 58 -4.05 3.48 -1.69
CA ALA A 58 -3.52 4.21 -0.55
C ALA A 58 -3.32 5.71 -0.84
N TRP A 59 -2.99 6.06 -2.08
CA TRP A 59 -2.95 7.46 -2.52
C TRP A 59 -4.35 8.08 -2.59
N TYR A 60 -5.33 7.35 -3.09
CA TYR A 60 -6.72 7.79 -3.18
C TYR A 60 -7.38 8.00 -1.81
N ILE A 61 -7.16 7.08 -0.87
CA ILE A 61 -7.75 7.15 0.49
C ILE A 61 -7.07 8.23 1.34
N PHE A 62 -5.76 8.38 1.20
CA PHE A 62 -4.98 9.35 1.96
C PHE A 62 -4.31 10.36 1.03
N PRO A 63 -5.06 11.25 0.37
CA PRO A 63 -4.48 12.24 -0.52
C PRO A 63 -3.52 13.13 0.28
N SER A 64 -2.30 13.33 -0.24
CA SER A 64 -1.29 14.19 0.36
C SER A 64 -1.63 15.69 0.28
N GLY A 65 -2.75 16.03 -0.38
CA GLY A 65 -3.27 17.37 -0.49
C GLY A 65 -4.16 17.72 0.70
N SER A 66 -3.66 18.60 1.55
CA SER A 66 -4.45 19.49 2.40
C SER A 66 -5.52 20.19 1.56
N ASN A 67 -6.73 19.62 1.51
CA ASN A 67 -7.95 20.31 1.05
C ASN A 67 -9.14 19.98 1.96
N TYR A 68 -8.88 19.79 3.25
CA TYR A 68 -9.92 20.05 4.25
C TYR A 68 -10.01 21.57 4.38
N ARG A 69 -10.98 22.16 3.65
CA ARG A 69 -11.55 23.46 3.98
C ARG A 69 -12.54 23.28 5.12
#